data_AF-D7LI74-F1
#
_entry.id   AF-D7LI74-F1
#
_cell.length_a   1.000
_cell.length_b   1.000
_cell.length_c   1.000
_cell.angle_alpha   90.00
_cell.angle_beta   90.00
_cell.angle_gamma   90.00
#
_symmetry.space_group_name_H-M   'P 1'
#
loop_
_entity.id
_entity.type
_entity.pdbx_description
1 polymer ?
#
loop_
_entity_poly.entity_id
_entity_poly.type
_entity_poly.pdbx_seq_one_letter_code
_entity_poly.pdbx_strand_id
1 'polypeptide(L)'
;NKRLGTEDLNLCGILEETARRGISFDELLTIPEQDEWVYSDGKSTSCVAFILAMYKAAGVFGPLANHIQVIEFTIRDAYTPKLFESNQTRLPSWCNTEEEKLDFCHILGEYRME
;
A
#
# COMPACT_ATOMS: atom_id res chain seq x y z
N ASN A 1 0.28 -13.63 15.92
CA ASN A 1 -0.13 -13.26 14.56
C ASN A 1 -1.54 -12.66 14.59
N LYS A 2 -1.70 -11.36 14.28
CA LYS A 2 -3.01 -10.66 14.35
C LYS A 2 -4.05 -11.19 13.34
N ARG A 3 -3.65 -11.67 12.16
CA ARG A 3 -4.55 -12.30 11.18
C ARG A 3 -5.21 -13.58 11.71
N LEU A 4 -4.47 -14.33 12.54
CA LEU A 4 -4.98 -15.52 13.24
C LEU A 4 -5.55 -15.21 14.62
N GLY A 5 -5.40 -14.00 15.15
CA GLY A 5 -5.76 -13.68 16.55
C GLY A 5 -4.94 -14.49 17.57
N THR A 6 -3.68 -14.79 17.26
CA THR A 6 -2.76 -15.52 18.14
C THR A 6 -1.61 -14.63 18.60
N GLU A 7 -0.89 -15.04 19.64
CA GLU A 7 0.29 -14.36 20.17
C GLU A 7 1.44 -15.37 20.33
N ASP A 8 2.68 -14.87 20.33
CA ASP A 8 3.91 -15.64 20.61
C ASP A 8 4.18 -16.93 19.79
N LEU A 9 3.51 -17.08 18.64
CA LEU A 9 3.79 -18.18 17.71
C LEU A 9 4.96 -17.84 16.78
N ASN A 10 5.91 -18.77 16.66
CA ASN A 10 6.90 -18.77 15.59
C ASN A 10 6.29 -19.25 14.25
N LEU A 11 7.07 -19.28 13.17
CA LEU A 11 6.58 -19.69 11.85
C LEU A 11 5.98 -21.11 11.85
N CYS A 12 6.63 -22.09 12.50
CA CYS A 12 6.10 -23.45 12.57
C CYS A 12 4.75 -23.48 13.31
N GLY A 13 4.63 -22.77 14.43
CA GLY A 13 3.37 -22.66 15.16
C GLY A 13 2.26 -21.97 14.36
N ILE A 14 2.61 -20.99 13.51
CA ILE A 14 1.67 -20.37 12.57
C ILE A 14 1.19 -21.40 11.54
N LEU A 15 2.08 -22.20 10.97
CA LEU A 15 1.74 -23.24 9.98
C LEU A 15 0.85 -24.34 10.58
N GLU A 16 1.16 -24.78 11.80
CA GLU A 16 0.32 -25.72 12.56
C GLU A 16 -1.08 -25.13 12.81
N GLU A 17 -1.15 -23.87 13.19
CA GLU A 17 -2.43 -23.20 13.44
C GLU A 17 -3.25 -23.00 12.17
N THR A 18 -2.63 -22.68 11.02
CA THR A 18 -3.33 -22.63 9.73
C THR A 18 -3.91 -23.99 9.36
N ALA A 19 -3.10 -25.06 9.51
CA ALA A 19 -3.54 -26.43 9.24
C ALA A 19 -4.70 -26.84 10.17
N ARG A 20 -4.63 -26.49 11.45
CA ARG A 20 -5.69 -26.76 12.44
C ARG A 20 -7.00 -26.07 12.09
N ARG A 21 -6.95 -24.86 11.52
CA ARG A 21 -8.13 -24.09 11.08
C ARG A 21 -8.62 -24.46 9.68
N GLY A 22 -7.90 -25.32 8.97
CA GLY A 22 -8.25 -25.72 7.61
C GLY A 22 -8.09 -24.59 6.58
N ILE A 23 -7.23 -23.60 6.86
CA ILE A 23 -6.86 -22.56 5.90
C ILE A 23 -5.44 -22.81 5.42
N SER A 24 -5.16 -22.49 4.17
CA SER A 24 -3.81 -22.59 3.65
C SER A 24 -2.95 -21.40 4.10
N PHE A 25 -1.62 -21.55 4.02
CA PHE A 25 -0.71 -20.46 4.37
C PHE A 25 -0.81 -19.30 3.36
N ASP A 26 -1.03 -19.60 2.08
CA ASP A 26 -1.28 -18.60 1.04
C ASP A 26 -2.58 -17.83 1.28
N GLU A 27 -3.67 -18.50 1.66
CA GLU A 27 -4.92 -17.83 2.06
C GLU A 27 -4.69 -16.86 3.23
N LEU A 28 -3.91 -17.26 4.24
CA LEU A 28 -3.56 -16.39 5.36
C LEU A 28 -2.83 -15.12 4.88
N LEU A 29 -1.93 -15.25 3.90
CA LEU A 29 -1.18 -14.12 3.35
C LEU A 29 -2.05 -13.19 2.48
N THR A 30 -3.21 -13.63 2.01
CA THR A 30 -4.16 -12.74 1.29
C THR A 30 -4.91 -11.78 2.20
N ILE A 31 -4.90 -12.00 3.52
CA ILE A 31 -5.58 -11.13 4.48
C ILE A 31 -4.67 -9.91 4.71
N PRO A 32 -5.07 -8.70 4.26
CA PRO A 32 -4.24 -7.56 4.45
C PRO A 32 -4.15 -7.19 5.94
N GLU A 33 -3.01 -6.66 6.35
CA GLU A 33 -2.89 -5.98 7.63
C GLU A 33 -3.93 -4.85 7.71
N GLN A 34 -4.56 -4.68 8.87
CA GLN A 34 -5.63 -3.70 9.04
C GLN A 34 -5.08 -2.37 9.56
N ASP A 35 -5.53 -1.25 9.02
CA ASP A 35 -5.04 0.10 9.33
C ASP A 35 -5.17 0.47 10.84
N GLU A 36 -6.08 -0.19 11.55
CA GLU A 36 -6.32 0.01 12.99
C GLU A 36 -5.56 -0.94 13.90
N TRP A 37 -4.83 -1.90 13.35
CA TRP A 37 -4.00 -2.77 14.18
C TRP A 37 -2.84 -1.98 14.79
N VAL A 38 -2.66 -2.17 16.10
CA VAL A 38 -1.57 -1.60 16.89
C VAL A 38 -0.79 -2.74 17.53
N TYR A 39 0.53 -2.74 17.34
CA TYR A 39 1.47 -3.70 17.94
C TYR A 39 2.07 -3.13 19.22
N SER A 40 2.88 -3.93 19.92
CA SER A 40 3.50 -3.55 21.19
C SER A 40 4.41 -2.33 21.10
N ASP A 41 4.96 -2.05 19.91
CA ASP A 41 5.82 -0.92 19.59
C ASP A 41 5.11 0.19 18.79
N GLY A 42 3.79 0.06 18.57
CA GLY A 42 2.97 1.07 17.90
C GLY A 42 2.34 0.59 16.59
N LYS A 43 1.98 1.53 15.71
CA LYS A 43 1.47 1.21 14.38
C LYS A 43 2.64 0.85 13.45
N SER A 44 2.50 -0.24 12.70
CA SER A 44 3.49 -0.68 11.71
C SER A 44 3.34 0.16 10.44
N THR A 45 3.93 1.36 10.40
CA THR A 45 3.74 2.31 9.31
C THR A 45 5.03 2.56 8.53
N SER A 46 5.11 2.03 7.30
CA SER A 46 6.17 2.37 6.35
C SER A 46 5.97 3.77 5.75
N CYS A 47 6.99 4.32 5.08
CA CYS A 47 6.89 5.64 4.46
C CYS A 47 5.76 5.75 3.43
N VAL A 48 5.56 4.70 2.61
CA VAL A 48 4.50 4.67 1.61
C VAL A 48 3.12 4.49 2.25
N ALA A 49 3.01 3.62 3.26
CA ALA A 49 1.77 3.43 4.02
C ALA A 49 1.33 4.73 4.69
N PHE A 50 2.28 5.52 5.21
CA PHE A 50 1.99 6.83 5.80
C PHE A 50 1.35 7.79 4.80
N ILE A 51 1.94 7.94 3.61
CA ILE A 51 1.40 8.82 2.56
C ILE A 51 0.01 8.35 2.09
N LEU A 52 -0.17 7.05 1.91
CA LEU A 52 -1.46 6.51 1.48
C LEU A 52 -2.53 6.61 2.57
N ALA A 53 -2.16 6.54 3.85
CA ALA A 53 -3.06 6.83 4.96
C ALA A 53 -3.51 8.29 4.94
N MET A 54 -2.61 9.23 4.63
CA MET A 54 -2.98 10.64 4.43
C MET A 54 -3.94 10.81 3.24
N TYR A 55 -3.69 10.14 2.11
CA TYR A 55 -4.61 10.18 0.95
C TYR A 55 -5.98 9.61 1.30
N LYS A 56 -6.02 8.51 2.05
CA LYS A 56 -7.27 7.91 2.54
C LYS A 56 -8.02 8.86 3.46
N ALA A 57 -7.34 9.49 4.41
CA ALA A 57 -7.94 10.48 5.30
C ALA A 57 -8.41 11.74 4.55
N ALA A 58 -7.72 12.14 3.48
CA ALA A 58 -8.10 13.25 2.61
C ALA A 58 -9.25 12.92 1.64
N GLY A 59 -9.74 11.67 1.64
CA GLY A 59 -10.87 11.23 0.81
C GLY A 59 -10.51 10.85 -0.63
N VAL A 60 -9.23 10.68 -0.95
CA VAL A 60 -8.75 10.35 -2.31
C VAL A 60 -9.36 9.03 -2.83
N PHE A 61 -9.54 8.04 -1.95
CA PHE A 61 -10.15 6.75 -2.33
C PHE A 61 -11.68 6.78 -2.40
N GLY A 62 -12.31 7.88 -2.00
CA GLY A 62 -13.77 8.04 -2.05
C GLY A 62 -14.53 6.86 -1.42
N PRO A 63 -15.54 6.28 -2.10
CA PRO A 63 -16.31 5.14 -1.58
C PRO A 63 -15.48 3.88 -1.28
N LEU A 64 -14.30 3.74 -1.89
CA LEU A 64 -13.44 2.58 -1.68
C LEU A 64 -12.66 2.67 -0.36
N ALA A 65 -12.61 3.84 0.30
CA ALA A 65 -11.83 4.02 1.53
C ALA A 65 -12.13 2.95 2.60
N ASN A 66 -13.39 2.52 2.73
CA ASN A 66 -13.79 1.50 3.71
C ASN A 66 -13.42 0.05 3.31
N HIS A 67 -12.96 -0.16 2.08
CA HIS A 67 -12.67 -1.48 1.51
C HIS A 67 -11.18 -1.72 1.27
N ILE A 68 -10.33 -0.71 1.50
CA ILE A 68 -8.89 -0.78 1.24
C ILE A 68 -8.16 -0.62 2.58
N GLN A 69 -7.15 -1.44 2.83
CA GLN A 69 -6.20 -1.25 3.93
C GLN A 69 -4.88 -0.79 3.31
N VAL A 70 -4.42 0.40 3.68
CA VAL A 70 -3.24 1.02 3.06
C VAL A 70 -1.93 0.66 3.78
N ILE A 71 -2.02 0.07 4.97
CA ILE A 71 -0.87 -0.23 5.81
C ILE A 71 0.08 -1.27 5.22
N GLU A 72 -0.41 -2.17 4.36
CA GLU A 72 0.38 -3.21 3.69
C GLU A 72 0.77 -2.84 2.24
N PHE A 73 0.48 -1.62 1.78
CA PHE A 73 0.84 -1.20 0.43
C PHE A 73 2.36 -1.12 0.26
N THR A 74 2.83 -1.59 -0.89
CA THR A 74 4.21 -1.40 -1.35
C THR A 74 4.35 -0.11 -2.16
N ILE A 75 5.60 0.26 -2.47
CA ILE A 75 5.88 1.41 -3.34
C ILE A 75 5.18 1.26 -4.70
N ARG A 76 5.17 0.05 -5.28
CA ARG A 76 4.47 -0.22 -6.55
C ARG A 76 2.96 0.02 -6.43
N ASP A 77 2.37 -0.31 -5.30
CA ASP A 77 0.93 -0.13 -5.08
C ASP A 77 0.54 1.35 -4.91
N ALA A 78 1.48 2.24 -4.61
CA ALA A 78 1.21 3.68 -4.59
C ALA A 78 1.10 4.29 -6.00
N TYR A 79 1.78 3.71 -6.99
CA TYR A 79 1.80 4.21 -8.38
C TYR A 79 0.90 3.43 -9.33
N THR A 80 0.43 2.25 -8.94
CA THR A 80 -0.48 1.42 -9.77
C THR A 80 -1.89 2.03 -9.90
N PRO A 81 -2.50 2.59 -8.84
CA PRO A 81 -3.78 3.27 -8.95
C PRO A 81 -3.68 4.55 -9.78
N LYS A 82 -4.68 4.82 -10.61
CA LYS A 82 -4.77 6.03 -11.45
C LYS A 82 -5.17 7.28 -10.62
N LEU A 83 -4.40 7.59 -9.59
CA LEU A 83 -4.61 8.76 -8.72
C LEU A 83 -3.98 10.03 -9.28
N PHE A 84 -2.87 9.88 -10.00
CA PHE A 84 -2.11 10.99 -10.54
C PHE A 84 -2.68 11.46 -11.87
N GLU A 85 -2.64 12.77 -12.10
CA GLU A 85 -3.04 13.37 -13.37
C GLU A 85 -2.13 12.88 -14.49
N SER A 86 -2.73 12.27 -15.51
CA SER A 86 -2.02 11.78 -16.70
C SER A 86 -2.32 12.61 -17.94
N ASN A 87 -3.31 13.51 -17.88
CA ASN A 87 -3.58 14.44 -18.95
C ASN A 87 -2.52 15.55 -18.97
N GLN A 88 -1.59 15.43 -19.91
CA GLN A 88 -0.51 16.38 -20.15
C GLN A 88 -0.98 17.84 -20.28
N THR A 89 -2.18 18.09 -20.81
CA THR A 89 -2.71 19.48 -20.93
C THR A 89 -3.01 20.14 -19.59
N ARG A 90 -3.18 19.35 -18.53
CA ARG A 90 -3.45 19.82 -17.15
C ARG A 90 -2.20 19.85 -16.28
N LEU A 91 -1.10 19.27 -16.77
CA LEU A 91 0.18 19.28 -16.09
C LEU A 91 0.90 20.63 -16.30
N PRO A 92 1.75 21.04 -15.35
CA PRO A 92 2.65 22.17 -15.55
C PRO A 92 3.45 22.07 -16.85
N SER A 93 3.74 23.20 -17.49
CA SER A 93 4.41 23.23 -18.80
C SER A 93 5.73 22.46 -18.83
N TRP A 94 6.50 22.51 -17.73
CA TRP A 94 7.79 21.81 -17.58
C TRP A 94 7.66 20.28 -17.48
N CYS A 95 6.46 19.74 -17.23
CA CYS A 95 6.21 18.29 -17.33
C CYS A 95 6.14 17.80 -18.78
N ASN A 96 5.96 18.72 -19.74
CA ASN A 96 5.73 18.41 -21.16
C ASN A 96 6.89 18.87 -22.07
N THR A 97 8.02 19.28 -21.50
CA THR A 97 9.15 19.89 -22.24
C THR A 97 10.21 18.90 -22.72
N GLU A 98 10.05 17.62 -22.42
CA GLU A 98 11.05 16.59 -22.65
C GLU A 98 10.77 15.81 -23.95
N GLU A 99 11.83 15.47 -24.71
CA GLU A 99 11.73 14.66 -25.94
C GLU A 99 11.15 13.27 -25.70
N GLU A 100 11.25 12.77 -24.46
CA GLU A 100 10.65 11.50 -24.01
C GLU A 100 9.38 11.76 -23.21
N LYS A 101 8.25 11.24 -23.71
CA LYS A 101 6.99 11.22 -22.97
C LYS A 101 7.08 10.22 -21.82
N LEU A 102 7.09 10.72 -20.60
CA LEU A 102 7.00 9.91 -19.38
C LEU A 102 5.54 9.76 -18.93
N ASP A 103 5.24 8.63 -18.28
CA ASP A 103 3.91 8.37 -17.72
C ASP A 103 3.59 9.21 -16.48
N PHE A 104 4.63 9.76 -15.81
CA PHE A 104 4.49 10.58 -14.61
C PHE A 104 5.29 11.88 -14.73
N CYS A 105 4.75 12.97 -14.18
CA CYS A 105 5.52 14.20 -14.01
C CYS A 105 6.36 14.14 -12.73
N HIS A 106 7.68 14.11 -12.87
CA HIS A 106 8.63 14.03 -11.76
C HIS A 106 9.12 15.43 -11.35
N ILE A 107 8.90 15.83 -10.09
CA ILE A 107 9.24 17.18 -9.62
C ILE A 107 10.75 17.32 -9.29
N LEU A 108 11.41 16.24 -8.83
CA LEU A 108 12.78 16.27 -8.31
C LEU A 108 13.53 14.99 -8.70
N GLY A 109 14.85 14.92 -8.54
CA GLY A 109 15.61 13.68 -8.72
C GLY A 109 16.17 13.47 -10.13
N GLU A 110 17.32 12.78 -10.20
CA GLU A 110 18.07 12.58 -11.45
C GLU A 110 17.57 11.39 -12.28
N TYR A 111 16.96 10.41 -11.61
CA TYR A 111 16.48 9.17 -12.24
C TYR A 111 14.98 9.21 -12.48
N ARG A 112 14.55 8.60 -13.58
CA ARG A 112 13.15 8.51 -14.00
C ARG A 112 12.58 7.14 -13.64
N MET A 113 11.29 7.13 -13.30
CA MET A 113 10.54 5.89 -13.14
C MET A 113 10.18 5.35 -14.52
N GLU A 114 10.52 4.08 -14.78
CA GLU A 114 10.07 3.30 -15.94
C GLU A 114 8.65 2.76 -15.74
#